data_AF-A0A8T1VP83-F1
#
_entry.id   AF-A0A8T1VP83-F1
#
_cell.length_a   1.000
_cell.length_b   1.000
_cell.length_c   1.000
_cell.angle_alpha   90.00
_cell.angle_beta   90.00
_cell.angle_gamma   90.00
#
_symmetry.space_group_name_H-M   'P 1'
#
loop_
_entity.id
_entity.type
_entity.pdbx_description
1 polymer ?
#
loop_
_entity_poly.entity_id
_entity_poly.type
_entity_poly.pdbx_seq_one_letter_code
_entity_poly.pdbx_strand_id
1 'polypeptide(L)'
;MVSIAHLPLMLLLTVLVAALLAIAGADSDFSVSPTATEGVDSSTEHVSFVKHWTLTATDTDNDDDDDSSDDGDNKIGSIKLQLPGRVFISYSSSLPSGVLGYANVSGDSQGVVEAVTLSSNDDDEELEVKYDSRSSSSTGYLLTEIFLATSNTVDDVEIESTAEVIIEDGVLVASNTNKEVQIKASDSSVVYMLSSAMSLQDLKLELSDSATLQLTTDSITIREDGQFQAHDKSSITVLTSSLTVDDLDLDAEASGVICISATEVTASSYDGEDASKISLPNASSKYTSTGTLSCDEASTPSREPSWVSSSACSSTPTSTSSTLSTSTSASSTSTATSAPSSTTTASSSGVKTTEQTSAAVPSSNAYAVGMAVITGLLALTSL
;
A
#
# COMPACT_ATOMS: atom_id res chain seq x y z
N MET A 1 -2.60 42.77 -28.57
CA MET A 1 -1.25 42.24 -28.27
C MET A 1 -1.41 41.31 -27.09
N VAL A 2 -1.52 40.00 -27.36
CA VAL A 2 -1.70 38.95 -26.35
C VAL A 2 -0.36 38.26 -26.20
N SER A 3 0.18 38.25 -24.99
CA SER A 3 1.48 37.67 -24.66
C SER A 3 1.34 36.15 -24.53
N ILE A 4 2.00 35.41 -25.42
CA ILE A 4 2.17 33.96 -25.38
C ILE A 4 3.52 33.73 -24.71
N ALA A 5 3.53 33.35 -23.43
CA ALA A 5 4.77 33.09 -22.71
C ALA A 5 4.59 32.07 -21.57
N HIS A 6 3.96 30.92 -21.82
CA HIS A 6 3.88 29.82 -20.85
C HIS A 6 4.14 28.42 -21.44
N LEU A 7 4.76 28.33 -22.62
CA LEU A 7 4.99 27.04 -23.30
C LEU A 7 6.40 26.41 -23.27
N PRO A 8 7.50 26.99 -22.73
CA PRO A 8 8.79 26.29 -22.80
C PRO A 8 9.16 25.49 -21.54
N LEU A 9 8.45 25.64 -20.41
CA LEU A 9 8.82 24.96 -19.15
C LEU A 9 8.28 23.52 -19.06
N MET A 10 7.05 23.30 -19.53
CA MET A 10 6.43 21.97 -19.55
C MET A 10 7.12 20.99 -20.52
N LEU A 11 7.71 21.48 -21.62
CA LEU A 11 8.42 20.62 -22.57
C LEU A 11 9.81 20.20 -22.07
N LEU A 12 10.43 20.99 -21.19
CA LEU A 12 11.72 20.68 -20.58
C LEU A 12 11.59 19.60 -19.48
N LEU A 13 10.47 19.61 -18.75
CA LEU A 13 10.14 18.59 -17.75
C LEU A 13 9.88 17.21 -18.40
N THR A 14 9.19 17.17 -19.53
CA THR A 14 8.91 15.91 -20.26
C THR A 14 10.15 15.28 -20.91
N VAL A 15 11.20 16.05 -21.19
CA VAL A 15 12.45 15.51 -21.76
C VAL A 15 13.39 14.97 -20.66
N LEU A 16 13.27 15.44 -19.42
CA LEU A 16 14.05 14.92 -18.30
C LEU A 16 13.55 13.56 -17.81
N VAL A 17 12.24 13.30 -17.89
CA VAL A 17 11.63 12.00 -17.52
C VAL A 17 11.94 10.89 -18.53
N ALA A 18 12.27 11.22 -19.79
CA ALA A 18 12.49 10.23 -20.85
C ALA A 18 13.97 9.81 -21.04
N ALA A 19 14.92 10.41 -20.32
CA ALA A 19 16.36 10.19 -20.54
C ALA A 19 17.05 9.31 -19.49
N LEU A 20 16.35 8.74 -18.50
CA LEU A 20 16.91 7.79 -17.53
C LEU A 20 16.73 6.30 -17.89
N LEU A 21 16.09 5.94 -19.00
CA LEU A 21 15.81 4.54 -19.36
C LEU A 21 16.98 3.76 -20.01
N ALA A 22 18.22 4.05 -19.60
CA ALA A 22 19.37 3.26 -20.01
C ALA A 22 20.45 3.27 -18.93
N ILE A 23 20.12 2.70 -17.77
CA ILE A 23 21.11 2.29 -16.77
C ILE A 23 21.13 0.77 -16.79
N ALA A 24 22.34 0.21 -16.84
CA ALA A 24 22.57 -1.22 -16.72
C ALA A 24 22.01 -1.70 -15.37
N GLY A 25 21.34 -2.85 -15.36
CA GLY A 25 20.69 -3.40 -14.16
C GLY A 25 21.66 -3.47 -12.98
N ALA A 26 21.33 -2.72 -11.93
CA ALA A 26 21.78 -3.00 -10.59
C ALA A 26 21.02 -4.24 -10.08
N ASP A 27 21.58 -4.94 -9.10
CA ASP A 27 20.91 -6.07 -8.45
C ASP A 27 20.17 -5.53 -7.21
N SER A 28 18.93 -5.94 -6.95
CA SER A 28 18.18 -5.62 -5.73
C SER A 28 18.88 -6.20 -4.49
N ASP A 29 18.81 -5.47 -3.37
CA ASP A 29 19.31 -5.89 -2.03
C ASP A 29 18.57 -7.10 -1.44
N PHE A 30 17.48 -7.54 -2.08
CA PHE A 30 16.81 -8.77 -1.70
C PHE A 30 16.22 -9.52 -2.89
N SER A 31 16.06 -10.82 -2.68
CA SER A 31 15.49 -11.74 -3.66
C SER A 31 14.18 -12.33 -3.17
N VAL A 32 13.29 -12.59 -4.13
CA VAL A 32 11.98 -13.19 -3.90
C VAL A 32 11.99 -14.62 -4.43
N SER A 33 11.79 -15.61 -3.57
CA SER A 33 11.83 -17.04 -3.98
C SER A 33 10.58 -17.81 -3.53
N PRO A 34 10.01 -18.71 -4.37
CA PRO A 34 8.92 -19.57 -3.94
C PRO A 34 9.43 -20.65 -2.96
N THR A 35 9.11 -20.54 -1.67
CA THR A 35 9.48 -21.50 -0.63
C THR A 35 8.36 -21.62 0.41
N ALA A 36 8.22 -22.77 1.07
CA ALA A 36 7.27 -22.96 2.16
C ALA A 36 7.58 -22.06 3.36
N THR A 37 6.56 -21.42 3.91
CA THR A 37 6.64 -20.46 5.02
C THR A 37 6.05 -21.06 6.30
N GLU A 38 6.38 -20.48 7.46
CA GLU A 38 5.63 -20.75 8.68
C GLU A 38 4.29 -19.98 8.61
N GLY A 39 3.19 -20.70 8.82
CA GLY A 39 1.84 -20.13 8.69
C GLY A 39 1.42 -19.33 9.92
N VAL A 40 0.63 -18.29 9.68
CA VAL A 40 -0.15 -17.60 10.72
C VAL A 40 -1.55 -18.23 10.78
N ASP A 41 -2.20 -18.14 11.94
CA ASP A 41 -3.60 -18.56 12.12
C ASP A 41 -4.56 -17.62 11.34
N SER A 42 -4.58 -17.76 10.02
CA SER A 42 -5.52 -17.09 9.12
C SER A 42 -6.78 -17.92 8.95
N SER A 43 -7.90 -17.28 8.60
CA SER A 43 -9.13 -18.00 8.31
C SER A 43 -8.90 -19.02 7.19
N THR A 44 -9.37 -20.26 7.38
CA THR A 44 -9.40 -21.27 6.32
C THR A 44 -10.64 -21.13 5.43
N GLU A 45 -11.54 -20.19 5.74
CA GLU A 45 -12.70 -19.89 4.91
C GLU A 45 -12.26 -19.27 3.59
N HIS A 46 -12.87 -19.72 2.48
CA HIS A 46 -12.46 -19.33 1.13
C HIS A 46 -10.99 -19.61 0.77
N VAL A 47 -10.33 -20.54 1.47
CA VAL A 47 -8.95 -20.95 1.15
C VAL A 47 -8.95 -22.37 0.59
N SER A 48 -8.62 -22.50 -0.70
CA SER A 48 -8.39 -23.78 -1.38
C SER A 48 -7.00 -23.87 -2.01
N PHE A 49 -6.41 -22.71 -2.33
CA PHE A 49 -5.12 -22.56 -2.97
C PHE A 49 -4.28 -21.57 -2.20
N VAL A 50 -2.98 -21.85 -2.13
CA VAL A 50 -2.03 -21.00 -1.42
C VAL A 50 -0.72 -20.95 -2.20
N LYS A 51 -0.14 -19.76 -2.28
CA LYS A 51 1.16 -19.46 -2.89
C LYS A 51 2.00 -18.67 -1.88
N HIS A 52 3.27 -19.04 -1.75
CA HIS A 52 4.16 -18.50 -0.74
C HIS A 52 5.46 -18.01 -1.36
N TRP A 53 6.03 -16.97 -0.77
CA TRP A 53 7.35 -16.46 -1.09
C TRP A 53 8.15 -16.21 0.18
N THR A 54 9.46 -16.41 0.06
CA THR A 54 10.46 -15.95 1.02
C THR A 54 11.20 -14.77 0.42
N LEU A 55 11.30 -13.70 1.21
CA LEU A 55 12.07 -12.50 0.92
C LEU A 55 13.39 -12.67 1.65
N THR A 56 14.49 -12.79 0.91
CA THR A 56 15.81 -13.08 1.48
C THR A 56 16.77 -11.97 1.10
N ALA A 57 17.55 -11.51 2.08
CA ALA A 57 18.72 -10.67 1.86
C ALA A 57 19.62 -11.27 0.77
N THR A 58 20.10 -10.45 -0.16
CA THR A 58 21.20 -10.85 -1.04
C THR A 58 22.50 -10.47 -0.34
N ASP A 59 23.23 -11.45 0.20
CA ASP A 59 24.57 -11.24 0.76
C ASP A 59 25.51 -10.68 -0.35
N THR A 60 25.53 -9.37 -0.55
CA THR A 60 26.48 -8.68 -1.42
C THR A 60 27.46 -7.80 -0.65
N ASP A 61 27.73 -8.14 0.60
CA ASP A 61 28.92 -7.68 1.32
C ASP A 61 30.17 -8.42 0.81
N ASN A 62 30.64 -8.03 -0.37
CA ASN A 62 32.04 -8.19 -0.78
C ASN A 62 32.64 -6.86 -1.29
N ASP A 63 31.94 -5.75 -1.06
CA ASP A 63 32.44 -4.44 -1.40
C ASP A 63 33.28 -3.93 -0.22
N ASP A 64 34.60 -4.13 -0.33
CA ASP A 64 35.66 -3.58 0.52
C ASP A 64 35.71 -2.01 0.49
N ASP A 65 34.61 -1.33 0.14
CA ASP A 65 34.55 0.11 0.01
C ASP A 65 34.09 0.74 1.34
N ASP A 66 35.08 1.30 2.03
CA ASP A 66 35.11 2.00 3.33
C ASP A 66 34.14 3.22 3.48
N ASP A 67 33.00 3.27 2.76
CA ASP A 67 32.00 4.32 2.93
C ASP A 67 30.97 3.91 4.00
N SER A 68 31.28 4.31 5.23
CA SER A 68 30.49 4.14 6.46
C SER A 68 29.10 4.81 6.50
N SER A 69 28.41 4.95 5.36
CA SER A 69 26.96 5.21 5.34
C SER A 69 26.25 3.87 5.50
N ASP A 70 26.07 3.49 6.76
CA ASP A 70 25.25 2.37 7.25
C ASP A 70 23.78 2.59 6.88
N ASP A 71 23.48 2.55 5.58
CA ASP A 71 22.14 2.68 5.02
C ASP A 71 21.47 1.31 4.85
N GLY A 72 22.10 0.21 5.31
CA GLY A 72 21.43 -1.06 5.62
C GLY A 72 20.86 -1.79 4.41
N ASP A 73 21.76 -2.37 3.64
CA ASP A 73 21.64 -3.28 2.48
C ASP A 73 20.80 -4.58 2.69
N ASN A 74 19.95 -4.64 3.71
CA ASN A 74 19.27 -5.86 4.14
C ASN A 74 17.89 -5.57 4.79
N LYS A 75 17.08 -4.72 4.17
CA LYS A 75 15.73 -4.41 4.66
C LYS A 75 14.76 -4.16 3.50
N ILE A 76 13.49 -3.97 3.85
CA ILE A 76 12.45 -3.54 2.92
C ILE A 76 11.99 -2.16 3.41
N GLY A 77 12.40 -1.12 2.67
CA GLY A 77 12.09 0.28 2.94
C GLY A 77 10.79 0.75 2.27
N SER A 78 10.46 0.21 1.09
CA SER A 78 9.26 0.57 0.34
C SER A 78 8.38 -0.63 -0.01
N ILE A 79 7.06 -0.43 -0.06
CA ILE A 79 6.09 -1.45 -0.48
C ILE A 79 5.10 -0.86 -1.50
N LYS A 80 4.99 -1.50 -2.66
CA LYS A 80 4.02 -1.14 -3.70
C LYS A 80 2.99 -2.24 -3.91
N LEU A 81 1.71 -1.87 -3.79
CA LEU A 81 0.56 -2.78 -3.87
C LEU A 81 -0.34 -2.45 -5.07
N GLN A 82 -0.38 -3.37 -6.02
CA GLN A 82 -1.19 -3.30 -7.25
C GLN A 82 -2.02 -4.58 -7.41
N LEU A 83 -2.81 -4.90 -6.39
CA LEU A 83 -3.62 -6.12 -6.34
C LEU A 83 -4.97 -5.86 -5.67
N PRO A 84 -6.04 -6.58 -6.05
CA PRO A 84 -7.33 -6.52 -5.37
C PRO A 84 -7.37 -7.42 -4.13
N GLY A 85 -8.51 -7.43 -3.43
CA GLY A 85 -8.76 -8.32 -2.29
C GLY A 85 -8.37 -7.66 -0.97
N ARG A 86 -7.89 -8.45 -0.01
CA ARG A 86 -7.45 -7.95 1.29
C ARG A 86 -5.95 -8.19 1.47
N VAL A 87 -5.26 -7.18 1.98
CA VAL A 87 -3.82 -7.23 2.24
C VAL A 87 -3.56 -6.94 3.71
N PHE A 88 -2.76 -7.77 4.38
CA PHE A 88 -2.20 -7.47 5.69
C PHE A 88 -0.69 -7.33 5.57
N ILE A 89 -0.15 -6.25 6.12
CA ILE A 89 1.28 -6.07 6.31
C ILE A 89 1.54 -6.05 7.81
N SER A 90 2.40 -6.94 8.27
CA SER A 90 2.64 -7.22 9.68
C SER A 90 4.12 -7.35 9.98
N TYR A 91 4.54 -6.93 11.17
CA TYR A 91 5.84 -7.30 11.71
C TYR A 91 5.78 -8.67 12.40
N SER A 92 6.82 -9.50 12.22
CA SER A 92 7.00 -10.77 12.93
C SER A 92 8.42 -10.91 13.47
N SER A 93 8.54 -10.99 14.79
CA SER A 93 9.83 -11.18 15.48
C SER A 93 10.37 -12.63 15.42
N SER A 94 9.68 -13.52 14.69
CA SER A 94 9.92 -14.97 14.72
C SER A 94 10.50 -15.54 13.42
N LEU A 95 10.87 -14.68 12.48
CA LEU A 95 11.41 -15.11 11.20
C LEU A 95 12.86 -15.61 11.33
N PRO A 96 13.27 -16.63 10.54
CA PRO A 96 14.65 -17.14 10.54
C PRO A 96 15.67 -16.05 10.16
N SER A 97 16.90 -16.18 10.67
CA SER A 97 18.01 -15.30 10.29
C SER A 97 18.23 -15.31 8.77
N GLY A 98 18.46 -14.15 8.16
CA GLY A 98 18.65 -13.98 6.71
C GLY A 98 17.35 -13.88 5.90
N VAL A 99 16.19 -14.13 6.52
CA VAL A 99 14.88 -13.86 5.93
C VAL A 99 14.45 -12.45 6.30
N LEU A 100 14.19 -11.61 5.30
CA LEU A 100 13.64 -10.26 5.47
C LEU A 100 12.13 -10.28 5.63
N GLY A 101 11.48 -11.30 5.11
CA GLY A 101 10.04 -11.46 5.24
C GLY A 101 9.46 -12.69 4.55
N TYR A 102 8.18 -12.90 4.77
CA TYR A 102 7.36 -13.85 4.04
C TYR A 102 6.20 -13.13 3.38
N ALA A 103 5.78 -13.64 2.23
CA ALA A 103 4.52 -13.24 1.63
C ALA A 103 3.69 -14.48 1.32
N ASN A 104 2.44 -14.47 1.76
CA ASN A 104 1.50 -15.56 1.60
C ASN A 104 0.27 -15.04 0.87
N VAL A 105 -0.12 -15.71 -0.22
CA VAL A 105 -1.32 -15.41 -0.98
C VAL A 105 -2.23 -16.61 -0.93
N SER A 106 -3.47 -16.42 -0.48
CA SER A 106 -4.47 -17.48 -0.35
C SER A 106 -5.79 -17.08 -0.97
N GLY A 107 -6.54 -18.07 -1.45
CA GLY A 107 -7.83 -17.85 -2.09
C GLY A 107 -8.53 -19.13 -2.50
N ASP A 108 -9.74 -18.98 -3.03
CA ASP A 108 -10.62 -20.09 -3.43
C ASP A 108 -10.45 -20.49 -4.90
N SER A 109 -9.75 -19.66 -5.68
CA SER A 109 -9.51 -19.84 -7.10
C SER A 109 -8.02 -19.88 -7.41
N GLN A 110 -7.58 -20.97 -8.02
CA GLN A 110 -6.18 -21.14 -8.45
C GLN A 110 -5.74 -20.01 -9.38
N GLY A 111 -6.59 -19.60 -10.33
CA GLY A 111 -6.27 -18.52 -11.27
C GLY A 111 -6.17 -17.14 -10.63
N VAL A 112 -6.87 -16.91 -9.51
CA VAL A 112 -6.75 -15.67 -8.73
C VAL A 112 -5.43 -15.67 -7.95
N VAL A 113 -5.11 -16.78 -7.28
CA VAL A 113 -3.86 -16.93 -6.51
C VAL A 113 -2.62 -16.90 -7.42
N GLU A 114 -2.67 -17.57 -8.57
CA GLU A 114 -1.55 -17.63 -9.52
C GLU A 114 -1.28 -16.30 -10.22
N ALA A 115 -2.30 -15.45 -10.37
CA ALA A 115 -2.18 -14.12 -10.97
C ALA A 115 -1.40 -13.13 -10.08
N VAL A 116 -1.23 -13.42 -8.79
CA VAL A 116 -0.39 -12.60 -7.91
C VAL A 116 1.08 -12.91 -8.14
N THR A 117 1.85 -11.86 -8.41
CA THR A 117 3.31 -11.90 -8.57
C THR A 117 3.97 -10.95 -7.60
N LEU A 118 5.13 -11.36 -7.09
CA LEU A 118 5.98 -10.53 -6.26
C LEU A 118 7.32 -10.34 -6.95
N SER A 119 7.84 -9.13 -6.88
CA SER A 119 9.17 -8.76 -7.35
C SER A 119 9.80 -7.76 -6.38
N SER A 120 11.12 -7.75 -6.35
CA SER A 120 11.88 -6.63 -5.80
C SER A 120 12.27 -5.69 -6.94
N ASN A 121 12.32 -4.40 -6.66
CA ASN A 121 12.79 -3.37 -7.57
C ASN A 121 13.99 -2.63 -6.94
N ASP A 122 14.96 -2.27 -7.78
CA ASP A 122 16.30 -1.87 -7.35
C ASP A 122 16.40 -0.38 -7.01
N ASP A 123 15.44 0.44 -7.45
CA ASP A 123 15.57 1.89 -7.33
C ASP A 123 15.33 2.40 -5.89
N ASP A 124 14.58 1.67 -5.04
CA ASP A 124 14.15 2.14 -3.69
C ASP A 124 13.94 1.00 -2.64
N GLU A 125 14.63 -0.15 -2.74
CA GLU A 125 14.39 -1.32 -1.86
C GLU A 125 12.91 -1.75 -1.82
N GLU A 126 12.22 -1.61 -2.96
CA GLU A 126 10.76 -1.70 -3.05
C GLU A 126 10.30 -3.16 -3.23
N LEU A 127 9.42 -3.61 -2.34
CA LEU A 127 8.64 -4.84 -2.53
C LEU A 127 7.39 -4.54 -3.35
N GLU A 128 7.35 -5.02 -4.59
CA GLU A 128 6.21 -4.84 -5.47
C GLU A 128 5.33 -6.09 -5.54
N VAL A 129 4.04 -5.92 -5.25
CA VAL A 129 3.02 -6.97 -5.28
C VAL A 129 1.96 -6.64 -6.31
N LYS A 130 1.90 -7.44 -7.38
CA LYS A 130 1.06 -7.19 -8.57
C LYS A 130 0.05 -8.30 -8.81
N TYR A 131 -1.13 -7.93 -9.30
CA TYR A 131 -2.12 -8.86 -9.84
C TYR A 131 -2.17 -8.78 -11.38
N ASP A 132 -1.69 -9.81 -12.08
CA ASP A 132 -1.76 -9.87 -13.55
C ASP A 132 -3.15 -10.29 -14.03
N SER A 133 -4.03 -9.30 -14.17
CA SER A 133 -5.39 -9.47 -14.71
C SER A 133 -5.45 -10.02 -16.15
N ARG A 134 -4.33 -10.01 -16.91
CA ARG A 134 -4.31 -10.57 -18.27
C ARG A 134 -4.30 -12.09 -18.26
N SER A 135 -3.85 -12.69 -17.16
CA SER A 135 -3.79 -14.13 -16.98
C SER A 135 -5.13 -14.75 -16.55
N SER A 136 -6.06 -13.95 -16.01
CA SER A 136 -7.29 -14.50 -15.44
C SER A 136 -8.47 -13.51 -15.44
N SER A 137 -9.54 -13.85 -16.18
CA SER A 137 -10.88 -13.27 -15.99
C SER A 137 -11.54 -13.81 -14.70
N SER A 138 -10.74 -14.26 -13.74
CA SER A 138 -11.21 -15.01 -12.59
C SER A 138 -11.67 -14.04 -11.51
N THR A 139 -12.89 -14.28 -11.06
CA THR A 139 -13.41 -13.76 -9.80
C THR A 139 -13.16 -14.81 -8.73
N GLY A 140 -13.04 -14.37 -7.48
CA GLY A 140 -12.76 -15.24 -6.34
C GLY A 140 -12.42 -14.41 -5.12
N TYR A 141 -12.05 -15.06 -4.04
CA TYR A 141 -11.54 -14.40 -2.85
C TYR A 141 -10.01 -14.45 -2.82
N LEU A 142 -9.40 -13.37 -2.33
CA LEU A 142 -7.97 -13.21 -2.23
C LEU A 142 -7.59 -12.56 -0.90
N LEU A 143 -6.66 -13.19 -0.20
CA LEU A 143 -5.94 -12.64 0.94
C LEU A 143 -4.45 -12.67 0.62
N THR A 144 -3.79 -11.53 0.78
CA THR A 144 -2.33 -11.41 0.73
C THR A 144 -1.84 -11.00 2.11
N GLU A 145 -0.83 -11.69 2.62
CA GLU A 145 -0.24 -11.42 3.93
C GLU A 145 1.26 -11.26 3.76
N ILE A 146 1.81 -10.14 4.20
CA ILE A 146 3.23 -9.81 4.17
C ILE A 146 3.71 -9.72 5.62
N PHE A 147 4.69 -10.52 5.96
CA PHE A 147 5.32 -10.54 7.29
C PHE A 147 6.75 -10.07 7.16
N LEU A 148 7.08 -8.94 7.79
CA LEU A 148 8.42 -8.37 7.80
C LEU A 148 9.19 -8.84 9.04
N ALA A 149 10.46 -9.20 8.86
CA ALA A 149 11.34 -9.68 9.93
C ALA A 149 11.85 -8.54 10.82
N THR A 150 11.96 -7.34 10.26
CA THR A 150 12.46 -6.16 10.94
C THR A 150 11.31 -5.18 11.16
N SER A 151 11.17 -4.70 12.39
CA SER A 151 10.14 -3.73 12.73
C SER A 151 10.56 -2.32 12.33
N ASN A 152 9.59 -1.47 12.00
CA ASN A 152 9.76 -0.04 11.79
C ASN A 152 10.78 0.30 10.69
N THR A 153 10.75 -0.44 9.58
CA THR A 153 11.67 -0.22 8.45
C THR A 153 11.04 0.47 7.27
N VAL A 154 9.72 0.35 7.11
CA VAL A 154 9.02 0.85 5.93
C VAL A 154 8.77 2.35 6.08
N ASP A 155 9.31 3.16 5.18
CA ASP A 155 9.07 4.60 5.11
C ASP A 155 8.23 5.03 3.90
N ASP A 156 8.03 4.16 2.91
CA ASP A 156 7.14 4.44 1.77
C ASP A 156 6.16 3.29 1.49
N VAL A 157 4.89 3.62 1.28
CA VAL A 157 3.87 2.66 0.83
C VAL A 157 3.01 3.28 -0.26
N GLU A 158 3.01 2.64 -1.43
CA GLU A 158 2.19 3.03 -2.57
C GLU A 158 1.11 1.99 -2.88
N ILE A 159 -0.14 2.42 -2.97
CA ILE A 159 -1.31 1.56 -3.20
C ILE A 159 -2.08 2.07 -4.42
N GLU A 160 -2.00 1.34 -5.52
CA GLU A 160 -2.73 1.61 -6.76
C GLU A 160 -3.65 0.41 -7.05
N SER A 161 -4.73 0.31 -6.27
CA SER A 161 -5.60 -0.85 -6.33
C SER A 161 -6.98 -0.61 -5.72
N THR A 162 -7.83 -1.64 -5.78
CA THR A 162 -9.13 -1.69 -5.10
C THR A 162 -9.08 -2.48 -3.79
N ALA A 163 -7.89 -2.77 -3.25
CA ALA A 163 -7.75 -3.59 -2.06
C ALA A 163 -8.15 -2.87 -0.77
N GLU A 164 -8.60 -3.67 0.19
CA GLU A 164 -8.58 -3.32 1.61
C GLU A 164 -7.19 -3.65 2.15
N VAL A 165 -6.41 -2.64 2.53
CA VAL A 165 -5.03 -2.78 3.03
C VAL A 165 -4.99 -2.47 4.52
N ILE A 166 -4.42 -3.38 5.29
CA ILE A 166 -4.21 -3.24 6.73
C ILE A 166 -2.72 -3.23 6.99
N ILE A 167 -2.19 -2.09 7.42
CA ILE A 167 -0.81 -1.91 7.88
C ILE A 167 -0.82 -1.96 9.39
N GLU A 168 -0.27 -3.03 9.96
CA GLU A 168 -0.25 -3.22 11.41
C GLU A 168 0.91 -2.50 12.10
N ASP A 169 0.81 -2.40 13.43
CA ASP A 169 1.85 -1.81 14.25
C ASP A 169 3.20 -2.53 14.08
N GLY A 170 4.29 -1.76 14.16
CA GLY A 170 5.64 -2.25 13.96
C GLY A 170 6.07 -2.39 12.51
N VAL A 171 5.24 -2.04 11.51
CA VAL A 171 5.64 -2.03 10.09
C VAL A 171 6.35 -0.72 9.71
N LEU A 172 5.63 0.40 9.83
CA LEU A 172 6.12 1.71 9.43
C LEU A 172 7.16 2.25 10.40
N VAL A 173 8.11 3.05 9.90
CA VAL A 173 8.98 3.86 10.77
C VAL A 173 8.11 4.70 11.70
N ALA A 174 8.24 4.48 13.01
CA ALA A 174 7.45 5.22 14.00
C ALA A 174 8.30 6.14 14.90
N SER A 175 9.62 5.94 15.00
CA SER A 175 10.45 6.70 15.96
C SER A 175 11.83 7.01 15.38
N ASN A 176 11.87 7.94 14.44
CA ASN A 176 13.09 8.50 13.87
C ASN A 176 12.84 9.93 13.34
N THR A 177 13.35 10.94 14.03
CA THR A 177 13.16 12.36 13.69
C THR A 177 13.96 12.85 12.47
N ASN A 178 14.64 11.93 11.77
CA ASN A 178 15.36 12.16 10.51
C ASN A 178 14.78 11.32 9.36
N LYS A 179 13.57 10.78 9.54
CA LYS A 179 12.88 9.99 8.53
C LYS A 179 11.54 10.61 8.18
N GLU A 180 11.30 10.66 6.88
CA GLU A 180 9.98 10.87 6.30
C GLU A 180 9.23 9.53 6.31
N VAL A 181 7.92 9.57 6.52
CA VAL A 181 7.02 8.46 6.18
C VAL A 181 6.01 8.96 5.16
N GLN A 182 5.90 8.28 4.03
CA GLN A 182 4.99 8.61 2.95
C GLN A 182 4.03 7.46 2.65
N ILE A 183 2.76 7.80 2.45
CA ILE A 183 1.71 6.86 2.13
C ILE A 183 0.90 7.44 0.98
N LYS A 184 0.92 6.75 -0.16
CA LYS A 184 0.16 7.09 -1.36
C LYS A 184 -0.92 6.06 -1.60
N ALA A 185 -2.15 6.50 -1.79
CA ALA A 185 -3.25 5.60 -2.12
C ALA A 185 -4.21 6.21 -3.15
N SER A 186 -4.50 5.45 -4.21
CA SER A 186 -5.36 5.88 -5.33
C SER A 186 -6.45 4.84 -5.62
N ASP A 187 -7.17 5.01 -6.73
CA ASP A 187 -8.30 4.19 -7.15
C ASP A 187 -9.44 4.17 -6.11
N SER A 188 -9.73 3.01 -5.52
CA SER A 188 -10.81 2.81 -4.53
C SER A 188 -10.30 1.98 -3.35
N SER A 189 -9.01 2.09 -3.07
CA SER A 189 -8.35 1.43 -1.95
C SER A 189 -8.93 1.91 -0.61
N VAL A 190 -8.94 1.00 0.36
CA VAL A 190 -9.35 1.29 1.74
C VAL A 190 -8.20 0.90 2.66
N VAL A 191 -7.57 1.89 3.28
CA VAL A 191 -6.33 1.71 4.05
C VAL A 191 -6.61 1.91 5.53
N TYR A 192 -6.26 0.91 6.33
CA TYR A 192 -6.25 0.96 7.78
C TYR A 192 -4.79 0.90 8.24
N MET A 193 -4.36 1.92 8.96
CA MET A 193 -2.98 2.03 9.44
C MET A 193 -2.97 2.14 10.95
N LEU A 194 -2.28 1.20 11.56
CA LEU A 194 -2.10 1.11 13.00
C LEU A 194 -0.62 1.35 13.29
N SER A 195 -0.33 2.25 14.22
CA SER A 195 1.03 2.50 14.66
C SER A 195 1.03 2.89 16.13
N SER A 196 2.11 2.52 16.83
CA SER A 196 2.50 3.15 18.09
C SER A 196 2.74 4.65 17.91
N ALA A 197 3.07 5.36 19.00
CA ALA A 197 3.34 6.79 18.95
C ALA A 197 4.41 7.13 17.90
N MET A 198 4.09 8.08 17.02
CA MET A 198 4.95 8.49 15.91
C MET A 198 5.79 9.72 16.27
N SER A 199 7.10 9.64 16.00
CA SER A 199 8.06 10.73 16.10
C SER A 199 8.94 10.75 14.85
N LEU A 200 8.66 11.66 13.94
CA LEU A 200 9.18 11.66 12.56
C LEU A 200 9.82 13.00 12.19
N GLN A 201 10.58 13.02 11.10
CA GLN A 201 10.94 14.27 10.43
C GLN A 201 9.72 14.83 9.73
N ASP A 202 9.16 14.03 8.82
CA ASP A 202 8.04 14.38 7.95
C ASP A 202 7.01 13.25 7.93
N LEU A 203 5.74 13.61 7.71
CA LEU A 203 4.66 12.65 7.46
C LEU A 203 3.82 13.12 6.28
N LYS A 204 3.78 12.31 5.22
CA LYS A 204 3.03 12.61 4.00
C LYS A 204 1.94 11.58 3.76
N LEU A 205 0.70 12.04 3.66
CA LEU A 205 -0.47 11.22 3.35
C LEU A 205 -1.11 11.79 2.08
N GLU A 206 -1.01 11.07 0.97
CA GLU A 206 -1.43 11.54 -0.35
C GLU A 206 -2.47 10.58 -0.93
N LEU A 207 -3.72 11.04 -1.02
CA LEU A 207 -4.82 10.24 -1.53
C LEU A 207 -5.50 10.90 -2.74
N SER A 208 -5.92 10.08 -3.69
CA SER A 208 -6.64 10.50 -4.90
C SER A 208 -7.81 9.58 -5.25
N ASP A 209 -8.54 9.90 -6.32
CA ASP A 209 -9.73 9.19 -6.79
C ASP A 209 -10.81 9.01 -5.70
N SER A 210 -10.94 7.81 -5.14
CA SER A 210 -11.88 7.46 -4.07
C SER A 210 -11.21 6.67 -2.95
N ALA A 211 -9.88 6.72 -2.86
CA ALA A 211 -9.13 6.07 -1.80
C ALA A 211 -9.51 6.61 -0.42
N THR A 212 -9.45 5.77 0.59
CA THR A 212 -9.69 6.17 1.99
C THR A 212 -8.56 5.66 2.88
N LEU A 213 -8.17 6.47 3.86
CA LEU A 213 -7.14 6.12 4.84
C LEU A 213 -7.62 6.47 6.25
N GLN A 214 -7.48 5.51 7.16
CA GLN A 214 -7.59 5.74 8.61
C GLN A 214 -6.25 5.43 9.29
N LEU A 215 -5.55 6.47 9.75
CA LEU A 215 -4.39 6.35 10.63
C LEU A 215 -4.85 6.39 12.08
N THR A 216 -4.55 5.34 12.85
CA THR A 216 -4.81 5.26 14.29
C THR A 216 -3.49 5.10 15.04
N THR A 217 -3.18 6.06 15.92
CA THR A 217 -1.95 6.09 16.72
C THR A 217 -2.14 6.89 18.01
N ASP A 218 -1.41 6.56 19.07
CA ASP A 218 -1.52 7.25 20.36
C ASP A 218 -1.20 8.75 20.25
N SER A 219 -0.13 9.12 19.56
CA SER A 219 0.33 10.51 19.41
C SER A 219 1.22 10.67 18.18
N ILE A 220 1.19 11.85 17.55
CA ILE A 220 2.05 12.19 16.42
C ILE A 220 2.89 13.43 16.75
N THR A 221 4.20 13.32 16.60
CA THR A 221 5.15 14.44 16.67
C THR A 221 5.99 14.47 15.39
N ILE A 222 5.87 15.54 14.61
CA ILE A 222 6.59 15.74 13.35
C ILE A 222 7.51 16.94 13.53
N ARG A 223 8.78 16.80 13.14
CA ARG A 223 9.80 17.84 13.37
C ARG A 223 9.75 18.96 12.34
N GLU A 224 9.39 18.63 11.11
CA GLU A 224 9.36 19.55 9.97
C GLU A 224 7.94 19.58 9.39
N ASP A 225 7.66 18.76 8.37
CA ASP A 225 6.44 18.90 7.56
C ASP A 225 5.42 17.78 7.78
N GLY A 226 4.19 18.15 8.14
CA GLY A 226 3.01 17.27 8.09
C GLY A 226 2.13 17.63 6.91
N GLN A 227 2.13 16.83 5.85
CA GLN A 227 1.41 17.12 4.60
C GLN A 227 0.32 16.10 4.33
N PHE A 228 -0.95 16.49 4.46
CA PHE A 228 -2.08 15.61 4.19
C PHE A 228 -2.88 16.15 3.01
N GLN A 229 -2.94 15.38 1.92
CA GLN A 229 -3.52 15.77 0.66
C GLN A 229 -4.62 14.79 0.27
N ALA A 230 -5.85 15.29 0.17
CA ALA A 230 -7.02 14.52 -0.22
C ALA A 230 -7.63 15.11 -1.51
N HIS A 231 -7.31 14.49 -2.64
CA HIS A 231 -7.81 14.88 -3.97
C HIS A 231 -9.08 14.12 -4.36
N ASP A 232 -9.77 14.61 -5.40
CA ASP A 232 -10.97 14.02 -6.00
C ASP A 232 -12.12 13.74 -5.00
N LYS A 233 -12.30 12.50 -4.55
CA LYS A 233 -13.31 12.08 -3.57
C LYS A 233 -12.67 11.27 -2.43
N SER A 234 -11.35 11.35 -2.29
CA SER A 234 -10.62 10.61 -1.28
C SER A 234 -10.89 11.13 0.14
N SER A 235 -10.55 10.33 1.14
CA SER A 235 -10.71 10.73 2.54
C SER A 235 -9.54 10.30 3.40
N ILE A 236 -8.98 11.26 4.13
CA ILE A 236 -7.97 11.02 5.18
C ILE A 236 -8.64 11.20 6.54
N THR A 237 -8.55 10.19 7.39
CA THR A 237 -8.96 10.23 8.80
C THR A 237 -7.76 9.92 9.68
N VAL A 238 -7.44 10.82 10.61
CA VAL A 238 -6.36 10.64 11.59
C VAL A 238 -6.97 10.63 12.99
N LEU A 239 -6.80 9.51 13.69
CA LEU A 239 -7.29 9.27 15.03
C LEU A 239 -6.09 9.23 15.98
N THR A 240 -5.94 10.27 16.79
CA THR A 240 -4.81 10.38 17.72
C THR A 240 -5.17 11.21 18.95
N SER A 241 -4.42 11.11 20.04
CA SER A 241 -4.67 11.98 21.19
C SER A 241 -4.12 13.39 20.97
N SER A 242 -2.98 13.50 20.28
CA SER A 242 -2.26 14.75 20.02
C SER A 242 -1.50 14.73 18.68
N LEU A 243 -1.51 15.85 17.97
CA LEU A 243 -0.68 16.11 16.79
C LEU A 243 0.17 17.37 17.05
N THR A 244 1.49 17.21 17.09
CA THR A 244 2.45 18.32 17.17
C THR A 244 3.34 18.32 15.94
N VAL A 245 3.46 19.46 15.27
CA VAL A 245 4.22 19.61 14.02
C VAL A 245 4.78 21.04 13.92
N ASP A 246 5.85 21.26 13.15
CA ASP A 246 6.30 22.63 12.88
C ASP A 246 5.40 23.25 11.81
N ASP A 247 5.37 22.66 10.61
CA ASP A 247 4.55 23.12 9.48
C ASP A 247 3.48 22.09 9.13
N LEU A 248 2.20 22.44 9.36
CA LEU A 248 1.04 21.61 9.01
C LEU A 248 0.39 22.12 7.72
N ASP A 249 0.44 21.31 6.67
CA ASP A 249 -0.21 21.57 5.39
C ASP A 249 -1.34 20.57 5.13
N LEU A 250 -2.56 21.07 5.02
CA LEU A 250 -3.76 20.29 4.76
C LEU A 250 -4.41 20.77 3.46
N ASP A 251 -4.40 19.92 2.44
CA ASP A 251 -5.00 20.24 1.13
C ASP A 251 -6.15 19.28 0.80
N ALA A 252 -7.36 19.84 0.69
CA ALA A 252 -8.57 19.10 0.37
C ALA A 252 -9.22 19.61 -0.93
N GLU A 253 -8.85 19.03 -2.05
CA GLU A 253 -9.34 19.44 -3.37
C GLU A 253 -10.68 18.78 -3.75
N ALA A 254 -11.35 19.32 -4.77
CA ALA A 254 -12.57 18.76 -5.37
C ALA A 254 -13.68 18.39 -4.35
N SER A 255 -13.86 17.11 -4.03
CA SER A 255 -14.75 16.56 -2.99
C SER A 255 -14.00 15.74 -1.93
N GLY A 256 -12.66 15.78 -1.93
CA GLY A 256 -11.84 15.12 -0.93
C GLY A 256 -12.03 15.75 0.45
N VAL A 257 -11.75 14.99 1.50
CA VAL A 257 -11.95 15.47 2.89
C VAL A 257 -10.84 14.99 3.82
N ILE A 258 -10.49 15.84 4.78
CA ILE A 258 -9.49 15.54 5.81
C ILE A 258 -10.17 15.68 7.18
N CYS A 259 -10.01 14.68 8.03
CA CYS A 259 -10.57 14.65 9.37
C CYS A 259 -9.50 14.25 10.38
N ILE A 260 -9.14 15.15 11.30
CA ILE A 260 -8.18 14.86 12.36
C ILE A 260 -8.91 14.94 13.71
N SER A 261 -9.12 13.79 14.33
CA SER A 261 -9.61 13.72 15.70
C SER A 261 -8.42 13.65 16.65
N ALA A 262 -8.04 14.82 17.17
CA ALA A 262 -7.09 14.98 18.25
C ALA A 262 -7.60 16.01 19.26
N THR A 263 -7.23 15.85 20.54
CA THR A 263 -7.56 16.85 21.57
C THR A 263 -6.63 18.05 21.53
N GLU A 264 -5.36 17.77 21.23
CA GLU A 264 -4.30 18.76 21.09
C GLU A 264 -3.78 18.73 19.65
N VAL A 265 -3.92 19.86 18.94
CA VAL A 265 -3.32 20.07 17.62
C VAL A 265 -2.46 21.33 17.73
N THR A 266 -1.16 21.18 17.59
CA THR A 266 -0.17 22.25 17.69
C THR A 266 0.69 22.26 16.46
N ALA A 267 0.65 23.36 15.73
CA ALA A 267 1.47 23.66 14.57
C ALA A 267 2.06 25.08 14.72
N SER A 268 3.36 25.25 14.42
CA SER A 268 4.00 26.57 14.37
C SER A 268 3.48 27.37 13.18
N SER A 269 3.34 26.73 12.03
CA SER A 269 2.66 27.23 10.84
C SER A 269 1.51 26.30 10.45
N TYR A 270 0.44 26.86 9.92
CA TYR A 270 -0.72 26.12 9.46
C TYR A 270 -1.16 26.68 8.10
N ASP A 271 -1.18 25.81 7.10
CA ASP A 271 -1.87 26.04 5.83
C ASP A 271 -3.01 25.01 5.67
N GLY A 272 -4.14 25.49 5.18
CA GLY A 272 -5.38 24.72 5.16
C GLY A 272 -6.25 25.13 3.99
N GLU A 273 -6.05 24.48 2.85
CA GLU A 273 -6.78 24.75 1.62
C GLU A 273 -8.16 24.09 1.65
N ASP A 274 -9.18 24.85 1.22
CA ASP A 274 -10.60 24.51 1.38
C ASP A 274 -11.00 24.07 2.80
N ALA A 275 -10.88 25.03 3.73
CA ALA A 275 -11.24 24.87 5.14
C ALA A 275 -12.62 24.23 5.42
N SER A 276 -13.56 24.21 4.46
CA SER A 276 -14.87 23.59 4.63
C SER A 276 -14.85 22.06 4.61
N LYS A 277 -13.77 21.47 4.06
CA LYS A 277 -13.54 20.02 3.96
C LYS A 277 -12.58 19.47 5.00
N ILE A 278 -11.88 20.36 5.72
CA ILE A 278 -10.97 20.00 6.80
C ILE A 278 -11.72 20.07 8.12
N SER A 279 -11.76 18.96 8.85
CA SER A 279 -12.49 18.82 10.11
C SER A 279 -11.55 18.50 11.27
N LEU A 280 -11.58 19.37 12.28
CA LEU A 280 -10.87 19.20 13.56
C LEU A 280 -11.91 19.15 14.69
N PRO A 281 -12.76 18.12 14.79
CA PRO A 281 -13.94 18.14 15.66
C PRO A 281 -13.60 18.29 17.14
N ASN A 282 -12.55 17.60 17.60
CA ASN A 282 -12.16 17.46 19.00
C ASN A 282 -11.03 18.41 19.44
N ALA A 283 -10.39 19.11 18.51
CA ALA A 283 -9.24 19.95 18.80
C ALA A 283 -9.64 21.25 19.51
N SER A 284 -8.84 21.66 20.49
CA SER A 284 -9.02 22.94 21.17
C SER A 284 -8.75 24.15 20.25
N SER A 285 -7.76 24.03 19.36
CA SER A 285 -7.51 24.94 18.24
C SER A 285 -7.94 24.27 16.95
N LYS A 286 -8.76 24.96 16.16
CA LYS A 286 -9.17 24.52 14.82
C LYS A 286 -8.51 25.32 13.70
N TYR A 287 -7.61 26.24 14.06
CA TYR A 287 -7.02 27.19 13.11
C TYR A 287 -8.10 27.86 12.25
N THR A 288 -8.02 27.74 10.93
CA THR A 288 -9.03 28.24 9.99
C THR A 288 -10.02 27.16 9.53
N SER A 289 -9.87 25.90 9.96
CA SER A 289 -10.74 24.79 9.57
C SER A 289 -12.20 24.97 10.03
N THR A 290 -13.15 24.66 9.15
CA THR A 290 -14.60 24.84 9.36
C THR A 290 -15.43 23.59 9.04
N GLY A 291 -14.79 22.49 8.61
CA GLY A 291 -15.44 21.21 8.37
C GLY A 291 -16.14 20.65 9.61
N THR A 292 -17.14 19.81 9.37
CA THR A 292 -18.06 19.31 10.39
C THR A 292 -18.12 17.78 10.50
N LEU A 293 -17.18 17.09 9.85
CA LEU A 293 -17.08 15.63 9.93
C LEU A 293 -16.69 15.19 11.36
N SER A 294 -17.26 14.08 11.82
CA SER A 294 -17.09 13.52 13.17
C SER A 294 -15.80 12.74 13.38
N CYS A 295 -15.07 12.41 12.31
CA CYS A 295 -13.90 11.51 12.31
C CYS A 295 -14.22 10.18 13.00
N ASP A 296 -15.30 9.52 12.57
CA ASP A 296 -15.73 8.26 13.19
C ASP A 296 -14.72 7.15 12.90
N GLU A 297 -14.34 6.40 13.94
CA GLU A 297 -13.48 5.23 13.81
C GLU A 297 -14.20 4.11 13.07
N ALA A 298 -13.62 3.68 11.96
CA ALA A 298 -14.00 2.47 11.26
C ALA A 298 -13.27 1.26 11.86
N SER A 299 -13.99 0.13 11.97
CA SER A 299 -13.43 -1.13 12.43
C SER A 299 -12.47 -1.72 11.39
N THR A 300 -11.27 -2.11 11.82
CA THR A 300 -10.34 -2.89 10.99
C THR A 300 -10.98 -4.21 10.56
N PRO A 301 -10.90 -4.59 9.28
CA PRO A 301 -11.42 -5.86 8.79
C PRO A 301 -10.75 -7.07 9.44
N SER A 302 -11.47 -8.20 9.47
CA SER A 302 -10.94 -9.51 9.87
C SER A 302 -9.82 -10.00 8.93
N ARG A 303 -8.90 -10.82 9.45
CA ARG A 303 -7.85 -11.47 8.66
C ARG A 303 -8.38 -12.67 7.87
N GLU A 304 -9.09 -12.37 6.78
CA GLU A 304 -9.72 -13.34 5.89
C GLU A 304 -9.74 -12.85 4.43
N PRO A 305 -9.85 -13.78 3.45
CA PRO A 305 -9.95 -13.42 2.03
C PRO A 305 -11.12 -12.50 1.72
N SER A 306 -10.86 -11.46 0.92
CA SER A 306 -11.88 -10.55 0.39
C SER A 306 -12.06 -10.75 -1.10
N TRP A 307 -13.26 -10.47 -1.58
CA TRP A 307 -13.65 -10.76 -2.96
C TRP A 307 -12.96 -9.84 -3.96
N VAL A 308 -12.36 -10.45 -4.98
CA VAL A 308 -11.78 -9.79 -6.14
C VAL A 308 -12.86 -9.55 -7.17
N SER A 309 -13.17 -8.29 -7.46
CA SER A 309 -14.10 -7.96 -8.53
C SER A 309 -13.69 -6.75 -9.36
N SER A 310 -14.17 -6.75 -10.60
CA SER A 310 -14.32 -5.55 -11.44
C SER A 310 -15.67 -4.84 -11.23
N SER A 311 -16.55 -5.35 -10.35
CA SER A 311 -17.82 -4.73 -9.94
C SER A 311 -18.34 -5.28 -8.59
N ALA A 312 -18.87 -4.42 -7.71
CA ALA A 312 -19.23 -4.74 -6.31
C ALA A 312 -19.85 -6.13 -6.05
N CYS A 313 -19.43 -6.77 -4.95
CA CYS A 313 -19.89 -8.07 -4.49
C CYS A 313 -21.42 -8.13 -4.39
N SER A 314 -22.02 -9.08 -5.11
CA SER A 314 -23.37 -9.56 -4.76
C SER A 314 -23.26 -10.63 -3.69
N SER A 315 -22.98 -10.23 -2.46
CA SER A 315 -23.15 -11.06 -1.27
C SER A 315 -23.90 -10.26 -0.22
N THR A 316 -25.22 -10.44 -0.21
CA THR A 316 -26.08 -9.96 0.87
C THR A 316 -25.96 -10.93 2.05
N PRO A 317 -25.50 -10.52 3.24
CA PRO A 317 -25.88 -11.19 4.46
C PRO A 317 -27.28 -10.70 4.83
N THR A 318 -28.22 -11.63 4.94
CA THR A 318 -29.55 -11.33 5.47
C THR A 318 -29.40 -10.92 6.94
N SER A 319 -29.71 -9.66 7.26
CA SER A 319 -30.10 -9.25 8.61
C SER A 319 -31.17 -8.17 8.50
N THR A 320 -32.35 -8.53 8.99
CA THR A 320 -33.59 -7.78 8.96
C THR A 320 -33.64 -6.74 10.08
N SER A 321 -34.01 -5.50 9.76
CA SER A 321 -34.99 -4.71 10.55
C SER A 321 -35.40 -3.41 9.83
N SER A 322 -36.67 -3.39 9.42
CA SER A 322 -37.69 -2.31 9.33
C SER A 322 -37.22 -0.84 9.23
N THR A 323 -37.78 0.01 8.35
CA THR A 323 -39.20 0.42 8.34
C THR A 323 -39.66 1.06 7.01
N LEU A 324 -40.84 0.60 6.54
CA LEU A 324 -41.94 1.32 5.86
C LEU A 324 -41.65 2.29 4.70
N SER A 325 -42.17 1.94 3.50
CA SER A 325 -43.36 2.60 2.94
C SER A 325 -43.97 1.83 1.74
N THR A 326 -45.22 1.43 1.96
CA THR A 326 -46.33 1.10 1.06
C THR A 326 -46.21 1.43 -0.43
N SER A 327 -46.40 0.42 -1.28
CA SER A 327 -47.47 0.45 -2.30
C SER A 327 -47.86 -0.96 -2.76
N THR A 328 -49.17 -1.14 -2.85
CA THR A 328 -49.93 -2.36 -3.17
C THR A 328 -49.82 -2.78 -4.63
N SER A 329 -49.72 -4.08 -4.90
CA SER A 329 -50.58 -4.81 -5.85
C SER A 329 -50.41 -6.33 -5.69
N ALA A 330 -51.51 -7.04 -5.91
CA ALA A 330 -51.82 -8.35 -5.34
C ALA A 330 -51.51 -9.55 -6.27
N SER A 331 -51.59 -10.74 -5.64
CA SER A 331 -51.85 -12.08 -6.20
C SER A 331 -50.63 -12.78 -6.83
N SER A 332 -50.26 -14.02 -6.51
CA SER A 332 -51.09 -15.17 -6.12
C SER A 332 -50.27 -16.28 -5.43
N THR A 333 -50.97 -16.94 -4.52
CA THR A 333 -50.90 -18.29 -3.94
C THR A 333 -49.97 -19.34 -4.60
N SER A 334 -49.11 -19.99 -3.79
CA SER A 334 -49.12 -21.47 -3.64
C SER A 334 -48.30 -21.93 -2.43
N THR A 335 -48.78 -23.03 -1.85
CA THR A 335 -48.49 -23.58 -0.53
C THR A 335 -47.81 -24.94 -0.69
N ALA A 336 -46.76 -25.25 0.10
CA ALA A 336 -46.38 -26.60 0.59
C ALA A 336 -45.10 -26.45 1.45
N THR A 337 -45.13 -26.53 2.79
CA THR A 337 -45.22 -27.71 3.70
C THR A 337 -43.94 -28.58 3.78
N SER A 338 -43.22 -28.45 4.91
CA SER A 338 -42.49 -29.44 5.75
C SER A 338 -41.43 -30.35 5.08
N ALA A 339 -40.29 -30.77 5.67
CA ALA A 339 -39.92 -31.12 7.05
C ALA A 339 -38.37 -31.40 7.11
N PRO A 340 -37.78 -31.85 8.24
CA PRO A 340 -36.42 -31.48 8.67
C PRO A 340 -35.33 -32.58 8.57
N SER A 341 -34.12 -32.18 9.02
CA SER A 341 -33.04 -32.98 9.63
C SER A 341 -32.06 -33.71 8.70
N SER A 342 -30.77 -33.39 8.83
CA SER A 342 -29.78 -34.29 9.45
C SER A 342 -28.37 -33.69 9.51
N THR A 343 -27.77 -33.85 10.68
CA THR A 343 -26.36 -33.72 11.04
C THR A 343 -25.46 -34.68 10.24
N THR A 344 -24.31 -34.21 9.75
CA THR A 344 -23.05 -34.97 9.57
C THR A 344 -21.92 -33.96 9.33
N THR A 345 -21.01 -33.75 10.28
CA THR A 345 -19.69 -34.42 10.41
C THR A 345 -18.67 -33.93 9.38
N ALA A 346 -17.65 -33.26 9.93
CA ALA A 346 -16.49 -32.71 9.24
C ALA A 346 -15.77 -33.69 8.33
N SER A 347 -15.18 -33.17 7.25
CA SER A 347 -14.06 -33.77 6.55
C SER A 347 -13.16 -32.67 6.01
N SER A 348 -11.88 -32.80 6.35
CA SER A 348 -10.75 -31.97 5.96
C SER A 348 -10.62 -31.88 4.45
N SER A 349 -10.78 -30.68 3.89
CA SER A 349 -10.44 -30.38 2.50
C SER A 349 -8.96 -30.05 2.41
N GLY A 350 -8.21 -30.85 1.66
CA GLY A 350 -6.77 -30.65 1.46
C GLY A 350 -6.50 -29.35 0.70
N VAL A 351 -5.78 -28.45 1.36
CA VAL A 351 -5.16 -27.27 0.75
C VAL A 351 -4.12 -27.76 -0.26
N LYS A 352 -4.18 -27.25 -1.50
CA LYS A 352 -3.21 -27.57 -2.54
C LYS A 352 -2.15 -26.48 -2.60
N THR A 353 -0.90 -26.86 -2.39
CA THR A 353 0.29 -26.02 -2.60
C THR A 353 0.83 -26.26 -4.01
N THR A 354 1.03 -25.19 -4.79
CA THR A 354 1.64 -25.26 -6.12
C THR A 354 3.06 -24.68 -6.06
N GLU A 355 4.07 -25.52 -6.29
CA GLU A 355 5.45 -25.08 -6.51
C GLU A 355 5.61 -24.71 -8.00
N GLN A 356 6.06 -23.50 -8.31
CA GLN A 356 6.48 -23.14 -9.66
C GLN A 356 7.97 -22.80 -9.67
N THR A 357 8.72 -23.57 -10.47
CA THR A 357 10.09 -23.29 -10.85
C THR A 357 10.08 -22.17 -11.89
N SER A 358 10.47 -20.95 -11.52
CA SER A 358 10.81 -19.92 -12.50
C SER A 358 12.17 -20.26 -13.11
N ALA A 359 12.22 -20.34 -14.44
CA ALA A 359 13.46 -20.53 -15.16
C ALA A 359 14.34 -19.29 -14.99
N ALA A 360 15.47 -19.43 -14.31
CA ALA A 360 16.57 -18.49 -14.40
C ALA A 360 16.96 -18.39 -15.88
N VAL A 361 16.82 -17.21 -16.48
CA VAL A 361 17.38 -16.93 -17.80
C VAL A 361 18.90 -16.81 -17.58
N PRO A 362 19.74 -17.71 -18.14
CA PRO A 362 21.18 -17.56 -18.01
C PRO A 362 21.61 -16.32 -18.80
N SER A 363 22.19 -15.35 -18.12
CA SER A 363 22.88 -14.22 -18.74
C SER A 363 24.10 -14.76 -19.50
N SER A 364 23.97 -14.86 -20.82
CA SER A 364 25.09 -15.23 -21.68
C SER A 364 26.02 -14.03 -21.85
N ASN A 365 27.19 -14.10 -21.21
CA ASN A 365 28.31 -13.18 -21.38
C ASN A 365 28.71 -13.05 -22.87
N ALA A 366 28.41 -11.92 -23.49
CA ALA A 366 28.97 -11.53 -24.78
C ALA A 366 30.19 -10.62 -24.55
N TYR A 367 31.38 -11.20 -24.67
CA TYR A 367 32.64 -10.45 -24.78
C TYR A 367 32.61 -9.54 -26.01
N ALA A 368 32.56 -8.23 -25.80
CA ALA A 368 32.82 -7.23 -26.84
C ALA A 368 34.26 -6.71 -26.73
N VAL A 369 35.17 -7.39 -27.41
CA VAL A 369 36.48 -6.85 -27.82
C VAL A 369 36.24 -5.95 -29.02
N GLY A 370 36.58 -4.65 -28.96
CA GLY A 370 36.37 -3.80 -30.14
C GLY A 370 36.70 -2.30 -30.05
N MET A 371 37.98 -1.99 -29.79
CA MET A 371 38.76 -0.86 -30.35
C MET A 371 38.28 0.60 -30.24
N ALA A 372 39.09 1.35 -29.49
CA ALA A 372 39.25 2.79 -29.55
C ALA A 372 39.63 3.34 -30.94
N VAL A 373 39.02 4.47 -31.33
CA VAL A 373 39.66 5.54 -32.11
C VAL A 373 39.07 6.88 -31.65
N ILE A 374 39.79 7.57 -30.75
CA ILE A 374 39.62 9.00 -30.47
C ILE A 374 40.78 9.73 -31.14
N THR A 375 40.45 10.47 -32.19
CA THR A 375 41.25 11.54 -32.80
C THR A 375 40.20 12.43 -33.45
N GLY A 376 39.88 13.63 -32.99
CA GLY A 376 40.70 14.67 -32.40
C GLY A 376 40.53 15.91 -33.30
N LEU A 377 39.80 16.93 -32.86
CA LEU A 377 40.04 18.31 -33.31
C LEU A 377 39.39 19.33 -32.36
N LEU A 378 40.23 19.90 -31.51
CA LEU A 378 40.01 21.17 -30.83
C LEU A 378 40.09 22.33 -31.83
N ALA A 379 39.18 23.28 -31.66
CA ALA A 379 39.34 24.73 -31.76
C ALA A 379 39.89 25.36 -33.06
N LEU A 380 39.11 26.31 -33.62
CA LEU A 380 39.55 27.64 -34.10
C LEU A 380 38.28 28.46 -34.47
N THR A 381 37.87 29.40 -33.61
CA THR A 381 37.96 30.87 -33.79
C THR A 381 37.11 31.49 -34.92
N SER A 382 36.23 32.39 -34.50
CA SER A 382 36.02 33.74 -35.07
C SER A 382 35.57 33.87 -36.54
N LEU A 383 34.30 34.25 -36.73
CA LEU A 383 33.91 35.56 -37.27
C LEU A 383 32.45 35.89 -36.91
#